data_AF-A0A3C0CIG4-F1
#
_entry.id   AF-A0A3C0CIG4-F1
#
_cell.length_a   1.000
_cell.length_b   1.000
_cell.length_c   1.000
_cell.angle_alpha   90.00
_cell.angle_beta   90.00
_cell.angle_gamma   90.00
#
_symmetry.space_group_name_H-M   'P 1'
#
loop_
_entity.id
_entity.type
_entity.pdbx_description
1 polymer ?
#
loop_
_entity_poly.entity_id
_entity_poly.type
_entity_poly.pdbx_seq_one_letter_code
_entity_poly.pdbx_strand_id
1 'polypeptide(L)' 'MSVEKREFGRLPDGTAVELYTLKNGRGMAAEVLSYGCRLARLFVPDRNG' A
#
# COMPACT_ATOMS: atom_id res chain seq x y z
N MET A 1 -9.59 10.92 3.43
CA MET A 1 -8.99 9.86 2.59
C MET A 1 -7.63 10.37 2.18
N SER A 2 -6.56 9.61 2.45
CA SER A 2 -5.18 10.03 2.13
C SER A 2 -4.44 8.95 1.37
N VAL A 3 -3.45 9.39 0.61
CA VAL A 3 -2.54 8.54 -0.15
C VAL A 3 -1.13 8.94 0.22
N GLU A 4 -0.36 7.96 0.69
CA GLU A 4 1.07 8.11 0.97
C GLU A 4 1.83 7.21 -0.01
N LYS A 5 3.01 7.66 -0.45
CA LYS A 5 3.89 6.93 -1.38
C LYS A 5 5.29 6.87 -0.82
N ARG A 6 5.94 5.70 -0.92
CA ARG A 6 7.35 5.51 -0.60
C ARG A 6 8.02 4.49 -1.52
N GLU A 7 9.34 4.54 -1.63
CA GLU A 7 10.11 3.47 -2.30
C GLU A 7 9.97 2.18 -1.47
N PHE A 8 9.58 1.09 -2.13
CA PHE A 8 9.53 -0.25 -1.55
C PHE A 8 10.86 -0.96 -1.73
N GLY A 9 11.44 -0.83 -2.92
CA GLY A 9 12.71 -1.43 -3.31
C GLY A 9 12.91 -1.38 -4.81
N ARG A 10 13.92 -2.10 -5.31
CA ARG A 10 14.25 -2.18 -6.74
C ARG A 10 14.31 -3.62 -7.21
N LEU A 11 13.87 -3.86 -8.44
CA LEU A 11 14.05 -5.13 -9.12
C LEU A 11 15.51 -5.33 -9.55
N PRO A 12 15.95 -6.56 -9.89
CA PRO A 12 17.30 -6.82 -10.37
C PRO A 12 17.69 -6.04 -11.64
N ASP A 13 16.71 -5.65 -12.44
CA ASP A 13 16.90 -4.80 -13.63
C ASP A 13 17.00 -3.28 -13.30
N GLY A 14 16.94 -2.92 -12.02
CA GLY A 14 17.02 -1.54 -11.54
C GLY A 14 15.67 -0.80 -11.45
N THR A 15 14.56 -1.43 -11.88
CA THR A 15 13.23 -0.81 -11.82
C THR A 15 12.80 -0.53 -10.38
N ALA A 16 12.48 0.72 -10.08
CA ALA A 16 11.97 1.10 -8.76
C ALA A 16 10.52 0.62 -8.57
N VAL A 17 10.27 -0.02 -7.44
CA VAL A 17 8.94 -0.43 -7.00
C VAL A 17 8.51 0.51 -5.89
N GLU A 18 7.30 1.05 -6.04
CA GLU A 18 6.72 2.00 -5.11
C GLU A 18 5.63 1.31 -4.31
N LEU A 19 5.51 1.65 -3.03
CA LEU A 19 4.40 1.26 -2.18
C LEU A 19 3.47 2.45 -1.98
N TYR A 20 2.20 2.25 -2.27
CA TYR A 20 1.12 3.18 -2.03
C TYR A 20 0.32 2.73 -0.83
N THR A 21 0.21 3.60 0.19
CA THR A 21 -0.66 3.37 1.33
C THR A 21 -1.91 4.23 1.19
N LEU A 22 -3.05 3.57 1.02
CA LEU A 22 -4.37 4.19 0.89
C LEU A 22 -5.08 4.10 2.24
N LYS A 23 -5.42 5.24 2.85
CA LYS A 23 -6.17 5.28 4.12
C LYS A 23 -7.57 5.85 3.88
N ASN A 24 -8.59 5.11 4.30
CA ASN A 24 -9.96 5.63 4.31
C ASN A 24 -10.27 6.31 5.65
N GLY A 25 -11.38 7.07 5.71
CA GLY A 25 -11.81 7.74 6.94
C GLY A 25 -12.45 6.83 7.99
N ARG A 26 -12.39 5.50 7.81
CA ARG A 26 -13.07 4.49 8.64
C ARG A 26 -12.09 3.48 9.24
N GLY A 27 -10.80 3.83 9.34
CA GLY A 27 -9.77 3.00 9.96
C GLY A 27 -9.18 1.91 9.05
N MET A 28 -9.62 1.79 7.80
CA MET A 28 -9.03 0.84 6.85
C MET A 28 -7.79 1.46 6.19
N ALA A 29 -6.74 0.64 6.01
CA ALA A 29 -5.57 0.97 5.23
C ALA A 29 -5.21 -0.15 4.26
N ALA A 30 -4.89 0.18 3.01
CA ALA A 30 -4.41 -0.77 2.01
C ALA A 30 -3.02 -0.37 1.53
N GLU A 31 -2.12 -1.34 1.43
CA GLU A 31 -0.80 -1.17 0.85
C GLU A 31 -0.75 -1.85 -0.53
N VAL A 32 -0.43 -1.09 -1.58
CA VAL A 32 -0.44 -1.54 -2.97
C VAL A 32 0.92 -1.26 -3.61
N LEU A 33 1.49 -2.25 -4.29
CA LEU A 33 2.75 -2.10 -5.02
C LEU A 33 2.49 -1.61 -6.45
N SER A 34 3.36 -0.72 -6.95
CA SER A 34 3.36 -0.31 -8.37
C SER A 34 3.66 -1.47 -9.31
N TYR A 35 4.39 -2.47 -8.83
CA TYR A 35 4.71 -3.67 -9.60
C TYR A 35 3.53 -4.64 -9.64
N GLY A 36 2.90 -4.73 -10.81
CA GLY A 36 1.77 -5.65 -11.05
C GLY A 36 0.50 -5.31 -10.27
N CYS A 37 0.37 -4.08 -9.75
CA CYS A 37 -0.76 -3.61 -8.95
C CYS A 37 -1.11 -4.54 -7.78
N ARG A 38 -0.10 -5.17 -7.18
CA ARG A 38 -0.31 -6.19 -6.15
C ARG A 38 -0.76 -5.55 -4.83
N LEU A 39 -1.85 -6.06 -4.25
CA LEU A 39 -2.23 -5.77 -2.87
C LEU A 39 -1.25 -6.49 -1.92
N ALA A 40 -0.38 -5.72 -1.27
CA ALA A 40 0.64 -6.25 -0.37
C ALA A 40 0.09 -6.50 1.03
N ARG A 41 -0.70 -5.55 1.54
CA ARG A 41 -1.36 -5.65 2.85
C ARG A 41 -2.72 -4.97 2.82
N LEU A 42 -3.64 -5.49 3.62
CA LEU A 42 -4.94 -4.87 3.86
C LEU A 42 -5.21 -4.92 5.36
N PHE A 43 -5.25 -3.74 5.98
CA PHE A 43 -5.62 -3.55 7.37
C PHE A 43 -7.08 -3.17 7.42
N VAL A 44 -7.88 -3.99 8.09
CA VAL A 44 -9.31 -3.79 8.26
C VAL A 44 -9.59 -3.73 9.76
N PRO A 45 -10.37 -2.72 10.22
CA PRO A 45 -10.92 -2.67 11.58
C PRO A 45 -11.54 -4.00 11.98
N ASP A 46 -11.38 -4.37 13.25
CA ASP A 46 -12.11 -5.51 13.80
C ASP A 46 -13.53 -5.09 14.20
N ARG A 47 -14.26 -5.95 14.91
CA ARG A 47 -15.65 -5.66 15.33
C ARG A 47 -15.75 -4.37 16.16
N ASN A 48 -14.73 -4.01 16.90
CA ASN A 48 -14.72 -2.88 17.82
C ASN A 48 -14.16 -1.59 17.21
N GLY A 49 -13.74 -1.64 15.93
CA GLY A 49 -13.07 -0.52 15.26
C GLY A 49 -11.57 -0.63 15.36
#